data_AF-A0A423TXH5-F1
#
_entry.id   AF-A0A423TXH5-F1
#
_cell.length_a   1.000
_cell.length_b   1.000
_cell.length_c   1.000
_cell.angle_alpha   90.00
_cell.angle_beta   90.00
_cell.angle_gamma   90.00
#
_symmetry.space_group_name_H-M   'P 1'
#
loop_
_entity.id
_entity.type
_entity.pdbx_description
1 polymer ?
#
loop_
_entity_poly.entity_id
_entity_poly.type
_entity_poly.pdbx_seq_one_letter_code
_entity_poly.pdbx_strand_id
1 'polypeptide(L)'
;MEITPPPRTPPPPVTFPPSPPGQRRTHNAVRMLVVLCVVSSMALVLQLNLANQQSFMLSEEPRGWTPRPRPPPAARAAHLVFLKTHKCGSSTIQNILFRYAFHNNLSVALPYSGVYLDNTLEGQSLKVKDLRDSPFAPPSGRYHFLIHHTRLNVRAIQQLSFDDSVWITIVREPSAVFESMFHYYRLHKFYGATFDHLLWKLEGGYMGRLGRNQMTWDMGLDDQDLRQEAVLKEALKLLDHTFHLVMVSGRRTQSPAVLCKTSSAGATRTSYGHVEEPVRKDRVHR
;
A
#
# COMPACT_ATOMS: atom_id res chain seq x y z
N MET A 1 44.36 -16.98 55.68
CA MET A 1 43.62 -16.23 56.71
C MET A 1 42.93 -15.08 56.00
N GLU A 2 41.67 -15.25 55.67
CA GLU A 2 40.86 -14.26 54.96
C GLU A 2 40.00 -13.54 56.01
N ILE A 3 40.23 -12.23 56.18
CA ILE A 3 39.57 -11.41 57.20
C ILE A 3 38.33 -10.80 56.57
N THR A 4 37.15 -11.27 56.96
CA THR A 4 35.86 -10.66 56.57
C THR A 4 35.59 -9.41 57.40
N PRO A 5 35.08 -8.31 56.79
CA PRO A 5 34.75 -7.11 57.54
C PRO A 5 33.39 -7.26 58.26
N PRO A 6 33.18 -6.56 59.39
CA PRO A 6 31.95 -6.68 60.17
C PRO A 6 30.74 -6.04 59.46
N PRO A 7 29.51 -6.49 59.79
CA PRO A 7 28.29 -5.98 59.16
C PRO A 7 28.01 -4.53 59.58
N ARG A 8 27.63 -3.69 58.62
CA ARG A 8 27.22 -2.29 58.86
C ARG A 8 25.80 -2.25 59.41
N THR A 9 25.60 -1.56 60.52
CA THR A 9 24.27 -1.24 61.05
C THR A 9 23.61 -0.15 60.21
N PRO A 10 22.29 -0.24 59.95
CA PRO A 10 21.57 0.80 59.22
C PRO A 10 21.44 2.08 60.07
N PRO A 11 21.48 3.27 59.44
CA PRO A 11 21.30 4.53 60.15
C PRO A 11 19.86 4.66 60.69
N PRO A 12 19.65 5.42 61.78
CA PRO A 12 18.33 5.64 62.34
C PRO A 12 17.42 6.41 61.35
N PRO A 13 16.10 6.19 61.39
CA PRO A 13 15.17 6.86 60.50
C PRO A 13 15.13 8.36 60.77
N VAL A 14 15.29 9.15 59.70
CA VAL A 14 15.17 10.60 59.73
C VAL A 14 13.69 10.98 59.84
N THR A 15 13.28 11.57 60.96
CA THR A 15 11.93 12.12 61.13
C THR A 15 11.93 13.59 60.71
N PHE A 16 11.14 13.92 59.68
CA PHE A 16 10.92 15.30 59.27
C PHE A 16 9.77 15.92 60.09
N PRO A 17 9.89 17.21 60.50
CA PRO A 17 8.82 17.87 61.22
C PRO A 17 7.54 17.99 60.34
N PRO A 18 6.34 17.95 60.94
CA PRO A 18 5.10 18.12 60.19
C PRO A 18 5.04 19.52 59.57
N SER A 19 4.76 19.57 58.27
CA SER A 19 4.57 20.81 57.52
C SER A 19 3.45 21.67 58.14
N PRO A 20 3.61 23.01 58.24
CA PRO A 20 2.71 23.89 58.98
C PRO A 20 1.27 23.86 58.43
N PRO A 21 0.25 24.06 59.30
CA PRO A 21 -1.15 24.01 58.90
C PRO A 21 -1.46 25.10 57.88
N GLY A 22 -1.94 24.70 56.70
CA GLY A 22 -2.27 25.59 55.58
C GLY A 22 -1.39 25.41 54.33
N GLN A 23 -0.14 24.93 54.48
CA GLN A 23 0.78 24.79 53.35
C GLN A 23 0.37 23.66 52.38
N ARG A 24 -0.26 22.59 52.87
CA ARG A 24 -0.79 21.52 51.99
C ARG A 24 -1.99 21.98 51.16
N ARG A 25 -2.83 22.88 51.69
CA ARG A 25 -3.99 23.42 50.96
C ARG A 25 -3.56 24.37 49.84
N THR A 26 -2.58 25.24 50.09
CA THR A 26 -2.03 26.15 49.08
C THR A 26 -1.29 25.38 47.99
N HIS A 27 -0.49 24.37 48.34
CA HIS A 27 0.20 23.52 47.35
C HIS A 27 -0.78 22.71 46.49
N ASN A 28 -1.86 22.19 47.07
CA ASN A 28 -2.88 21.46 46.31
C ASN A 28 -3.69 22.40 45.39
N ALA A 29 -4.00 23.62 45.85
CA ALA A 29 -4.66 24.63 45.03
C ALA A 29 -3.78 25.08 43.85
N VAL A 30 -2.48 25.30 44.09
CA VAL A 30 -1.51 25.63 43.03
C VAL A 30 -1.37 24.48 42.02
N ARG A 31 -1.31 23.23 42.50
CA ARG A 31 -1.28 22.04 41.61
C ARG A 31 -2.54 21.92 40.76
N MET A 32 -3.71 22.12 41.35
CA MET A 32 -4.98 22.11 40.62
C MET A 32 -5.04 23.22 39.58
N LEU A 33 -4.56 24.43 39.92
CA LEU A 33 -4.50 25.55 38.99
C LEU A 33 -3.57 25.26 37.81
N VAL A 34 -2.39 24.70 38.05
CA VAL A 34 -1.44 24.30 37.00
C VAL A 34 -2.06 23.23 36.09
N VAL A 35 -2.71 22.22 36.65
CA VAL A 35 -3.39 21.18 35.86
C VAL A 35 -4.51 21.78 35.01
N LEU A 36 -5.32 22.69 35.55
CA LEU A 36 -6.38 23.37 34.80
C LEU A 36 -5.82 24.23 33.67
N CYS A 37 -4.69 24.93 33.87
CA CYS A 37 -4.01 25.68 32.82
C CYS A 37 -3.41 24.78 31.71
N VAL A 38 -2.88 23.61 32.07
CA VAL A 38 -2.37 22.66 31.07
C VAL A 38 -3.52 22.06 30.27
N VAL A 39 -4.62 21.67 30.92
CA VAL A 39 -5.78 21.12 30.23
C VAL A 39 -6.44 22.16 29.32
N SER A 40 -6.56 23.42 29.77
CA SER A 40 -7.14 24.49 28.96
C SER A 40 -6.26 24.86 27.76
N SER A 41 -4.94 24.90 27.93
CA SER A 41 -4.01 25.14 26.82
C SER A 41 -4.01 24.00 25.81
N MET A 42 -4.08 22.74 26.25
CA MET A 42 -4.24 21.59 25.34
C MET A 42 -5.57 21.64 24.58
N ALA A 43 -6.67 22.01 25.25
CA ALA A 43 -7.97 22.18 24.61
C ALA A 43 -7.95 23.31 23.57
N LEU A 44 -7.28 24.42 23.88
CA LEU A 44 -7.12 25.54 22.95
C LEU A 44 -6.28 25.16 21.73
N VAL A 45 -5.18 24.43 21.92
CA VAL A 45 -4.35 23.91 20.82
C VAL A 45 -5.15 22.94 19.94
N LEU A 46 -5.99 22.08 20.54
CA LEU A 46 -6.84 21.16 19.80
C LEU A 46 -7.92 21.92 19.00
N GLN A 47 -8.53 22.94 19.58
CA GLN A 47 -9.50 23.80 18.90
C GLN A 47 -8.86 24.61 17.76
N LEU A 48 -7.66 25.14 17.96
CA LEU A 48 -6.90 25.82 16.91
C LEU A 48 -6.51 24.85 15.79
N ASN A 49 -6.13 23.61 16.12
CA ASN A 49 -5.80 22.60 15.12
C ASN A 49 -7.03 22.16 14.31
N LEU A 50 -8.19 21.97 14.98
CA LEU A 50 -9.47 21.68 14.32
C LEU A 50 -9.92 22.83 13.41
N ALA A 51 -9.81 24.08 13.87
CA ALA A 51 -10.11 25.26 13.06
C ALA A 51 -9.15 25.41 11.88
N ASN A 52 -7.87 25.07 12.05
CA ASN A 52 -6.89 25.07 10.96
C ASN A 52 -7.16 23.96 9.94
N GLN A 53 -7.59 22.77 10.39
CA GLN A 53 -8.03 21.68 9.51
C GLN A 53 -9.28 22.07 8.71
N GLN A 54 -10.25 22.73 9.33
CA GLN A 54 -11.42 23.26 8.63
C GLN A 54 -11.05 24.37 7.63
N SER A 55 -10.13 25.25 8.00
CA SER A 55 -9.63 26.32 7.13
C SER A 55 -8.83 25.77 5.94
N PHE A 56 -8.05 24.71 6.15
CA PHE A 56 -7.34 23.99 5.10
C PHE A 56 -8.31 23.31 4.12
N MET A 57 -9.34 22.63 4.64
CA MET A 57 -10.38 21.99 3.82
C MET A 57 -11.24 22.99 3.02
N LEU A 58 -11.37 24.24 3.49
CA LEU A 58 -12.15 25.29 2.83
C LEU A 58 -11.30 26.23 1.95
N SER A 59 -9.96 26.15 2.01
CA SER A 59 -9.05 27.06 1.26
C SER A 59 -8.47 26.46 -0.02
N GLU A 60 -8.65 25.16 -0.25
CA GLU A 60 -8.30 24.48 -1.51
C GLU A 60 -9.45 24.59 -2.54
N GLU A 61 -9.88 25.81 -2.87
CA GLU A 61 -10.39 26.05 -4.21
C GLU A 61 -9.17 26.30 -5.11
N PRO A 62 -8.84 25.41 -6.07
CA PRO A 62 -7.65 25.56 -6.89
C PRO A 62 -7.78 26.81 -7.75
N ARG A 63 -7.11 27.88 -7.34
CA ARG A 63 -6.94 29.11 -8.13
C ARG A 63 -6.31 28.75 -9.48
N GLY A 64 -7.15 28.66 -10.51
CA GLY A 64 -6.74 28.58 -11.90
C GLY A 64 -6.94 27.24 -12.61
N TRP A 65 -7.53 26.21 -11.99
CA TRP A 65 -7.96 25.03 -12.73
C TRP A 65 -9.44 25.17 -13.11
N THR A 66 -9.71 25.68 -14.31
CA THR A 66 -11.05 25.48 -14.88
C THR A 66 -11.19 23.99 -15.20
N PRO A 67 -12.21 23.29 -14.67
CA PRO A 67 -12.50 21.94 -15.13
C PRO A 67 -12.69 21.99 -16.63
N ARG A 68 -11.87 21.22 -17.38
CA ARG A 68 -12.17 21.00 -18.79
C ARG A 68 -13.63 20.53 -18.87
N PRO A 69 -14.44 21.04 -19.82
CA PRO A 69 -15.80 20.56 -20.01
C PRO A 69 -15.78 19.03 -20.02
N ARG A 70 -16.60 18.43 -19.17
CA ARG A 70 -16.74 16.98 -19.10
C ARG A 70 -16.94 16.48 -20.54
N PRO A 71 -16.10 15.58 -21.05
CA PRO A 71 -16.37 14.98 -22.34
C PRO A 71 -17.77 14.36 -22.30
N PRO A 72 -18.56 14.46 -23.38
CA PRO A 72 -19.89 13.87 -23.41
C PRO A 72 -19.81 12.37 -23.05
N PRO A 73 -20.89 11.75 -22.52
CA PRO A 73 -20.91 10.37 -21.98
C PRO A 73 -20.60 9.22 -22.97
N ALA A 74 -19.93 9.49 -24.09
CA ALA A 74 -19.67 8.54 -25.17
C ALA A 74 -18.32 7.80 -25.08
N ALA A 75 -17.41 8.18 -24.16
CA ALA A 75 -16.34 7.27 -23.78
C ALA A 75 -16.97 6.26 -22.80
N ARG A 76 -17.22 5.01 -23.25
CA ARG A 76 -17.71 3.92 -22.38
C ARG A 76 -16.98 4.01 -21.04
N ALA A 77 -17.73 4.06 -19.93
CA ALA A 77 -17.12 4.02 -18.61
C ALA A 77 -16.13 2.85 -18.58
N ALA A 78 -14.84 3.14 -18.45
CA ALA A 78 -13.82 2.11 -18.49
C ALA A 78 -13.98 1.27 -17.22
N HIS A 79 -14.19 -0.04 -17.38
CA HIS A 79 -14.14 -0.97 -16.26
C HIS A 79 -12.78 -1.65 -16.26
N LEU A 80 -12.11 -1.65 -15.11
CA LEU A 80 -10.72 -2.08 -15.01
C LEU A 80 -10.49 -2.93 -13.76
N VAL A 81 -9.90 -4.09 -13.98
CA VAL A 81 -9.30 -4.90 -12.92
C VAL A 81 -7.78 -4.82 -13.07
N PHE A 82 -7.10 -4.25 -12.08
CA PHE A 82 -5.66 -4.23 -12.01
C PHE A 82 -5.18 -5.17 -10.89
N LEU A 83 -4.67 -6.35 -11.26
CA LEU A 83 -4.01 -7.23 -10.30
C LEU A 83 -2.66 -6.60 -9.92
N LYS A 84 -2.62 -5.96 -8.76
CA LYS A 84 -1.47 -5.22 -8.28
C LYS A 84 -0.41 -6.17 -7.70
N THR A 85 0.67 -6.42 -8.44
CA THR A 85 1.80 -7.23 -7.96
C THR A 85 2.76 -6.43 -7.08
N HIS A 86 3.46 -7.10 -6.16
CA HIS A 86 4.40 -6.47 -5.24
C HIS A 86 5.71 -6.07 -5.94
N LYS A 87 6.20 -4.87 -5.61
CA LYS A 87 7.52 -4.33 -5.99
C LYS A 87 7.82 -4.25 -7.51
N CYS A 88 6.79 -4.32 -8.35
CA CYS A 88 6.89 -4.14 -9.80
C CYS A 88 6.68 -2.68 -10.28
N GLY A 89 6.65 -1.69 -9.38
CA GLY A 89 6.27 -0.31 -9.71
C GLY A 89 4.74 -0.12 -9.81
N SER A 90 3.97 -1.09 -9.32
CA SER A 90 2.52 -1.14 -9.41
C SER A 90 1.80 0.00 -8.65
N SER A 91 2.38 0.55 -7.58
CA SER A 91 1.82 1.71 -6.87
C SER A 91 1.80 2.98 -7.73
N THR A 92 2.74 3.15 -8.66
CA THR A 92 2.74 4.30 -9.59
C THR A 92 1.52 4.22 -10.51
N ILE A 93 1.28 3.04 -11.09
CA ILE A 93 0.11 2.79 -11.94
C ILE A 93 -1.18 2.95 -11.13
N GLN A 94 -1.24 2.37 -9.93
CA GLN A 94 -2.39 2.49 -9.04
C GLN A 94 -2.75 3.96 -8.78
N ASN A 95 -1.77 4.82 -8.49
CA ASN A 95 -2.01 6.24 -8.26
C ASN A 95 -2.53 6.98 -9.50
N ILE A 96 -2.06 6.62 -10.69
CA ILE A 96 -2.59 7.16 -11.95
C ILE A 96 -4.06 6.72 -12.12
N LEU A 97 -4.35 5.45 -11.88
CA LEU A 97 -5.70 4.89 -11.97
C LEU A 97 -6.66 5.51 -10.94
N PHE A 98 -6.22 5.78 -9.72
CA PHE A 98 -7.01 6.51 -8.73
C PHE A 98 -7.40 7.90 -9.21
N ARG A 99 -6.45 8.67 -9.72
CA ARG A 99 -6.72 10.01 -10.25
C ARG A 99 -7.70 9.96 -11.41
N TYR A 100 -7.53 8.99 -12.31
CA TYR A 100 -8.46 8.77 -13.41
C TYR A 100 -9.87 8.44 -12.92
N ALA A 101 -10.00 7.50 -11.98
CA ALA A 101 -11.29 7.12 -11.42
C ALA A 101 -11.97 8.31 -10.70
N PHE A 102 -11.21 9.06 -9.92
CA PHE A 102 -11.69 10.26 -9.22
C PHE A 102 -12.20 11.33 -10.20
N HIS A 103 -11.41 11.69 -11.21
CA HIS A 103 -11.79 12.71 -12.20
C HIS A 103 -13.00 12.31 -13.07
N ASN A 104 -13.25 11.01 -13.23
CA ASN A 104 -14.36 10.49 -14.03
C ASN A 104 -15.53 9.99 -13.16
N ASN A 105 -15.52 10.24 -11.85
CA ASN A 105 -16.57 9.82 -10.91
C ASN A 105 -16.86 8.31 -10.96
N LEU A 106 -15.81 7.49 -11.05
CA LEU A 106 -15.88 6.03 -11.13
C LEU A 106 -15.70 5.40 -9.74
N SER A 107 -16.50 4.39 -9.43
CA SER A 107 -16.38 3.65 -8.17
C SER A 107 -15.14 2.75 -8.15
N VAL A 108 -14.39 2.81 -7.05
CA VAL A 108 -13.20 1.98 -6.80
C VAL A 108 -13.48 1.09 -5.59
N ALA A 109 -13.18 -0.20 -5.68
CA ALA A 109 -13.23 -1.11 -4.54
C ALA A 109 -12.13 -0.72 -3.54
N LEU A 110 -12.50 -0.32 -2.32
CA LEU A 110 -11.57 0.07 -1.28
C LEU A 110 -11.54 -0.97 -0.16
N PRO A 111 -10.38 -1.24 0.44
CA PRO A 111 -10.29 -2.10 1.60
C PRO A 111 -10.86 -1.41 2.83
N TYR A 112 -11.36 -2.19 3.79
CA TYR A 112 -11.80 -1.65 5.08
C TYR A 112 -10.63 -1.00 5.85
N SER A 113 -9.45 -1.60 5.77
CA SER A 113 -8.21 -1.04 6.33
C SER A 113 -6.99 -1.53 5.54
N GLY A 114 -5.88 -0.79 5.64
CA GLY A 114 -4.62 -1.18 5.00
C GLY A 114 -4.65 -1.07 3.48
N VAL A 115 -3.96 -1.98 2.80
CA VAL A 115 -3.72 -1.92 1.34
C VAL A 115 -4.30 -3.10 0.55
N TYR A 116 -4.84 -4.10 1.25
CA TYR A 116 -5.36 -5.35 0.67
C TYR A 116 -6.88 -5.40 0.75
N LEU A 117 -7.55 -5.79 -0.34
CA LEU A 117 -9.01 -6.03 -0.37
C LEU A 117 -9.41 -7.30 0.39
N ASP A 118 -8.44 -8.14 0.70
CA ASP A 118 -8.58 -9.43 1.34
C ASP A 118 -7.59 -9.54 2.52
N ASN A 119 -7.80 -10.56 3.35
CA ASN A 119 -6.86 -10.92 4.41
C ASN A 119 -5.89 -11.98 3.89
N THR A 120 -5.32 -11.81 2.68
CA THR A 120 -4.42 -12.84 2.10
C THR A 120 -3.21 -13.11 2.99
N LEU A 121 -2.71 -12.08 3.68
CA LEU A 121 -1.58 -12.23 4.61
C LEU A 121 -1.91 -13.16 5.80
N GLU A 122 -3.20 -13.46 6.01
CA GLU A 122 -3.71 -14.41 7.01
C GLU A 122 -4.27 -15.68 6.35
N GLY A 123 -3.97 -15.91 5.07
CA GLY A 123 -4.42 -17.07 4.30
C GLY A 123 -5.89 -17.03 3.87
N GLN A 124 -6.58 -15.89 4.02
CA GLN A 124 -7.98 -15.75 3.62
C GLN A 124 -8.11 -15.13 2.23
N SER A 125 -8.85 -15.80 1.35
CA SER A 125 -9.22 -15.28 0.03
C SER A 125 -10.20 -14.11 0.11
N LEU A 126 -10.25 -13.33 -0.97
CA LEU A 126 -11.21 -12.25 -1.16
C LEU A 126 -12.66 -12.71 -0.94
N LYS A 127 -13.33 -12.05 0.01
CA LYS A 127 -14.74 -12.27 0.34
C LYS A 127 -15.59 -11.22 -0.36
N VAL A 128 -16.34 -11.65 -1.38
CA VAL A 128 -17.21 -10.77 -2.18
C VAL A 128 -18.20 -9.99 -1.32
N LYS A 129 -18.77 -10.64 -0.30
CA LYS A 129 -19.72 -10.03 0.63
C LYS A 129 -19.13 -8.83 1.37
N ASP A 130 -17.86 -8.90 1.79
CA ASP A 130 -17.22 -7.86 2.61
C ASP A 130 -17.11 -6.54 1.82
N LEU A 131 -16.98 -6.62 0.49
CA LEU A 131 -17.00 -5.45 -0.38
C LEU A 131 -18.43 -5.03 -0.74
N ARG A 132 -19.33 -5.96 -1.07
CA ARG A 132 -20.72 -5.63 -1.43
C ARG A 132 -21.53 -5.02 -0.29
N ASP A 133 -21.26 -5.44 0.94
CA ASP A 133 -21.95 -4.98 2.15
C ASP A 133 -21.24 -3.75 2.77
N SER A 134 -20.16 -3.28 2.14
CA SER A 134 -19.44 -2.07 2.57
C SER A 134 -20.35 -0.85 2.49
N PRO A 135 -20.26 0.11 3.43
CA PRO A 135 -21.01 1.37 3.36
C PRO A 135 -20.64 2.22 2.13
N PHE A 136 -19.51 1.91 1.47
CA PHE A 136 -19.05 2.58 0.25
C PHE A 136 -19.35 1.76 -1.02
N ALA A 137 -20.12 0.67 -0.91
CA ALA A 137 -20.49 -0.16 -2.05
C ALA A 137 -21.46 0.59 -2.98
N PRO A 138 -21.23 0.56 -4.31
CA PRO A 138 -22.21 1.03 -5.27
C PRO A 138 -23.51 0.20 -5.19
N PRO A 139 -24.68 0.77 -5.54
CA PRO A 139 -25.95 0.03 -5.53
C PRO A 139 -25.95 -1.25 -6.38
N SER A 140 -25.10 -1.31 -7.41
CA SER A 140 -24.93 -2.49 -8.27
C SER A 140 -24.18 -3.64 -7.59
N GLY A 141 -23.52 -3.40 -6.45
CA GLY A 141 -22.55 -4.33 -5.85
C GLY A 141 -21.32 -4.59 -6.71
N ARG A 142 -21.10 -3.78 -7.76
CA ARG A 142 -19.99 -3.88 -8.72
C ARG A 142 -19.24 -2.55 -8.81
N TYR A 143 -17.92 -2.66 -8.94
CA TYR A 143 -17.01 -1.53 -8.99
C TYR A 143 -16.51 -1.34 -10.41
N HIS A 144 -16.34 -0.09 -10.82
CA HIS A 144 -15.68 0.21 -12.09
C HIS A 144 -14.21 -0.23 -12.01
N PHE A 145 -13.57 -0.03 -10.85
CA PHE A 145 -12.13 -0.25 -10.67
C PHE A 145 -11.84 -1.16 -9.47
N LEU A 146 -11.12 -2.25 -9.69
CA LEU A 146 -10.50 -3.07 -8.63
C LEU A 146 -8.98 -3.00 -8.79
N ILE A 147 -8.32 -2.18 -7.97
CA ILE A 147 -6.91 -1.79 -8.19
C ILE A 147 -6.02 -1.90 -6.94
N HIS A 148 -6.55 -2.43 -5.84
CA HIS A 148 -5.81 -2.68 -4.60
C HIS A 148 -5.12 -4.04 -4.60
N HIS A 149 -4.24 -4.28 -3.63
CA HIS A 149 -3.64 -5.61 -3.49
C HIS A 149 -4.73 -6.63 -3.16
N THR A 150 -4.68 -7.75 -3.86
CA THR A 150 -5.50 -8.93 -3.59
C THR A 150 -4.81 -10.11 -4.26
N ARG A 151 -4.96 -11.30 -3.70
CA ARG A 151 -4.51 -12.51 -4.39
C ARG A 151 -5.49 -12.83 -5.50
N LEU A 152 -4.99 -13.26 -6.65
CA LEU A 152 -5.83 -13.56 -7.80
C LEU A 152 -6.89 -14.61 -7.44
N ASN A 153 -8.14 -14.19 -7.46
CA ASN A 153 -9.30 -15.05 -7.38
C ASN A 153 -10.27 -14.59 -8.47
N VAL A 154 -10.12 -15.17 -9.66
CA VAL A 154 -10.84 -14.77 -10.87
C VAL A 154 -12.35 -14.74 -10.61
N ARG A 155 -12.89 -15.80 -10.00
CA ARG A 155 -14.33 -15.93 -9.71
C ARG A 155 -14.85 -14.87 -8.73
N ALA A 156 -14.10 -14.56 -7.68
CA ALA A 156 -14.52 -13.55 -6.70
C ALA A 156 -14.43 -12.14 -7.29
N ILE A 157 -13.35 -11.83 -8.01
CA ILE A 157 -13.12 -10.52 -8.62
C ILE A 157 -14.16 -10.28 -9.74
N GLN A 158 -14.49 -11.29 -10.55
CA GLN A 158 -15.54 -11.19 -11.58
C GLN A 158 -16.91 -10.84 -11.00
N GLN A 159 -17.24 -11.32 -9.80
CA GLN A 159 -18.50 -10.95 -9.13
C GLN A 159 -18.55 -9.48 -8.68
N LEU A 160 -17.39 -8.85 -8.54
CA LEU A 160 -17.24 -7.45 -8.11
C LEU A 160 -16.96 -6.51 -9.29
N SER A 161 -16.63 -7.04 -10.46
CA SER A 161 -16.35 -6.27 -11.68
C SER A 161 -17.51 -6.33 -12.67
N PHE A 162 -17.51 -5.46 -13.66
CA PHE A 162 -18.43 -5.55 -14.80
C PHE A 162 -17.92 -6.55 -15.84
N ASP A 163 -18.81 -7.08 -16.69
CA ASP A 163 -18.49 -8.17 -17.62
C ASP A 163 -17.54 -7.74 -18.75
N ASP A 164 -17.55 -6.44 -19.10
CA ASP A 164 -16.64 -5.81 -20.06
C ASP A 164 -15.38 -5.21 -19.41
N SER A 165 -15.03 -5.63 -18.20
CA SER A 165 -13.81 -5.15 -17.52
C SER A 165 -12.55 -5.60 -18.24
N VAL A 166 -11.62 -4.66 -18.43
CA VAL A 166 -10.28 -4.96 -18.92
C VAL A 166 -9.42 -5.41 -17.73
N TRP A 167 -8.75 -6.55 -17.86
CA TRP A 167 -7.88 -7.11 -16.83
C TRP A 167 -6.43 -6.84 -17.17
N ILE A 168 -5.73 -6.15 -16.28
CA ILE A 168 -4.32 -5.80 -16.45
C ILE A 168 -3.49 -6.19 -15.23
N THR A 169 -2.20 -6.42 -15.43
CA THR A 169 -1.23 -6.66 -14.35
C THR A 169 0.14 -6.13 -14.77
N ILE A 170 1.10 -6.13 -13.84
CA ILE A 170 2.49 -5.77 -14.10
C ILE A 170 3.43 -6.81 -13.49
N VAL A 171 4.44 -7.22 -14.23
CA VAL A 171 5.49 -8.12 -13.76
C VAL A 171 6.85 -7.44 -13.88
N ARG A 172 7.86 -7.99 -13.22
CA ARG A 172 9.25 -7.53 -13.24
C ARG A 172 10.16 -8.74 -13.20
N GLU A 173 11.43 -8.56 -13.52
CA GLU A 173 12.43 -9.61 -13.34
C GLU A 173 12.44 -10.09 -11.86
N PRO A 174 12.30 -11.40 -11.58
CA PRO A 174 12.11 -11.92 -10.22
C PRO A 174 13.23 -11.58 -9.23
N SER A 175 14.50 -11.59 -9.65
CA SER A 175 15.62 -11.29 -8.75
C SER A 175 15.59 -9.83 -8.28
N ALA A 176 15.21 -8.90 -9.16
CA ALA A 176 15.04 -7.48 -8.84
C ALA A 176 13.82 -7.23 -7.94
N VAL A 177 12.75 -8.04 -8.07
CA VAL A 177 11.61 -8.02 -7.12
C VAL A 177 12.10 -8.45 -5.75
N PHE A 178 12.85 -9.55 -5.66
CA PHE A 178 13.39 -10.06 -4.41
C PHE A 178 14.34 -9.06 -3.74
N GLU A 179 15.27 -8.46 -4.48
CA GLU A 179 16.15 -7.41 -3.99
C GLU A 179 15.36 -6.22 -3.42
N SER A 180 14.33 -5.78 -4.14
CA SER A 180 13.48 -4.67 -3.68
C SER A 180 12.72 -5.03 -2.39
N MET A 181 12.24 -6.27 -2.26
CA MET A 181 11.58 -6.76 -1.05
C MET A 181 12.55 -6.87 0.13
N PHE A 182 13.75 -7.40 -0.10
CA PHE A 182 14.78 -7.54 0.93
C PHE A 182 15.07 -6.23 1.64
N HIS A 183 15.27 -5.17 0.85
CA HIS A 183 15.52 -3.83 1.38
C HIS A 183 14.26 -3.21 2.00
N TYR A 184 13.12 -3.30 1.33
CA TYR A 184 11.88 -2.68 1.78
C TYR A 184 11.38 -3.24 3.12
N TYR A 185 11.38 -4.57 3.27
CA TYR A 185 10.97 -5.23 4.51
C TYR A 185 12.11 -5.35 5.53
N ARG A 186 13.30 -4.82 5.23
CA ARG A 186 14.49 -4.90 6.09
C ARG A 186 14.82 -6.34 6.51
N LEU A 187 14.75 -7.26 5.55
CA LEU A 187 14.89 -8.71 5.82
C LEU A 187 16.26 -9.06 6.43
N HIS A 188 17.30 -8.25 6.19
CA HIS A 188 18.59 -8.38 6.88
C HIS A 188 18.47 -8.42 8.40
N LYS A 189 17.56 -7.64 8.99
CA LYS A 189 17.35 -7.62 10.45
C LYS A 189 16.75 -8.91 10.96
N PHE A 190 15.92 -9.54 10.15
CA PHE A 190 15.20 -10.75 10.53
C PHE A 190 16.09 -11.99 10.37
N TYR A 191 16.75 -12.13 9.22
CA TYR A 191 17.58 -13.29 8.93
C TYR A 191 18.99 -13.19 9.52
N GLY A 192 19.39 -12.02 10.03
CA GLY A 192 20.76 -11.78 10.48
C GLY A 192 21.79 -11.98 9.36
N ALA A 193 21.37 -11.79 8.10
CA ALA A 193 22.16 -12.09 6.91
C ALA A 193 22.09 -10.93 5.91
N THR A 194 23.19 -10.71 5.19
CA THR A 194 23.23 -9.80 4.04
C THR A 194 22.48 -10.42 2.86
N PHE A 195 22.16 -9.60 1.86
CA PHE A 195 21.46 -10.04 0.66
C PHE A 195 22.16 -11.23 -0.03
N ASP A 196 23.48 -11.14 -0.19
CA ASP A 196 24.30 -12.16 -0.85
C ASP A 196 24.29 -13.51 -0.11
N HIS A 197 24.16 -13.47 1.22
CA HIS A 197 24.05 -14.69 2.04
C HIS A 197 22.63 -15.26 2.07
N LEU A 198 21.60 -14.45 1.83
CA LEU A 198 20.21 -14.90 1.91
C LEU A 198 19.73 -15.62 0.65
N LEU A 199 20.30 -15.33 -0.52
CA LEU A 199 19.95 -15.96 -1.80
C LEU A 199 19.93 -17.50 -1.75
N TRP A 200 20.77 -18.09 -0.90
CA TRP A 200 20.90 -19.54 -0.73
C TRP A 200 20.10 -20.14 0.44
N LYS A 201 19.48 -19.30 1.28
CA LYS A 201 18.91 -19.72 2.57
C LYS A 201 17.38 -19.61 2.64
N LEU A 202 16.71 -19.24 1.55
CA LEU A 202 15.24 -19.10 1.47
C LEU A 202 14.53 -20.44 1.27
N GLU A 203 14.88 -21.45 2.05
CA GLU A 203 14.03 -22.62 2.21
C GLU A 203 13.09 -22.37 3.38
N GLY A 204 11.83 -22.03 3.10
CA GLY A 204 10.78 -21.99 4.13
C GLY A 204 9.81 -20.80 4.10
N GLY A 205 10.02 -19.81 3.21
CA GLY A 205 9.18 -18.60 3.17
C GLY A 205 9.29 -17.76 4.45
N TYR A 206 8.81 -16.51 4.41
CA TYR A 206 8.79 -15.62 5.57
C TYR A 206 7.36 -15.21 5.93
N MET A 207 6.93 -15.54 7.15
CA MET A 207 5.68 -15.08 7.78
C MET A 207 4.40 -15.31 6.95
N GLY A 208 4.41 -16.24 5.98
CA GLY A 208 3.32 -16.36 4.99
C GLY A 208 3.18 -15.14 4.06
N ARG A 209 4.13 -14.19 4.09
CA ARG A 209 4.10 -12.92 3.33
C ARG A 209 5.09 -12.87 2.16
N LEU A 210 6.14 -13.69 2.23
CA LEU A 210 7.27 -13.68 1.30
C LEU A 210 7.55 -15.12 0.89
N GLY A 211 7.12 -15.47 -0.32
CA GLY A 211 7.40 -16.76 -0.96
C GLY A 211 8.65 -16.72 -1.84
N ARG A 212 8.91 -17.81 -2.57
CA ARG A 212 10.01 -17.91 -3.55
C ARG A 212 9.89 -16.91 -4.68
N ASN A 213 8.66 -16.64 -5.10
CA ASN A 213 8.36 -15.63 -6.09
C ASN A 213 7.06 -14.91 -5.69
N GLN A 214 7.21 -13.64 -5.32
CA GLN A 214 6.08 -12.85 -4.83
C GLN A 214 5.04 -12.59 -5.91
N MET A 215 5.46 -12.45 -7.18
CA MET A 215 4.51 -12.22 -8.27
C MET A 215 3.62 -13.44 -8.50
N THR A 216 4.17 -14.66 -8.39
CA THR A 216 3.35 -15.89 -8.51
C THR A 216 2.42 -16.05 -7.32
N TRP A 217 2.83 -15.60 -6.13
CA TRP A 217 1.96 -15.54 -4.96
C TRP A 217 0.77 -14.59 -5.20
N ASP A 218 1.02 -13.39 -5.74
CA ASP A 218 -0.03 -12.44 -6.15
C ASP A 218 -0.98 -13.05 -7.19
N MET A 219 -0.45 -13.88 -8.08
CA MET A 219 -1.20 -14.62 -9.11
C MET A 219 -1.98 -15.83 -8.58
N GLY A 220 -2.00 -16.07 -7.27
CA GLY A 220 -2.78 -17.15 -6.68
C GLY A 220 -2.07 -18.49 -6.55
N LEU A 221 -0.76 -18.56 -6.83
CA LEU A 221 0.04 -19.78 -6.69
C LEU A 221 0.73 -19.84 -5.33
N ASP A 222 0.98 -21.04 -4.83
CA ASP A 222 1.79 -21.30 -3.66
C ASP A 222 3.19 -21.84 -4.04
N ASP A 223 4.15 -21.76 -3.14
CA ASP A 223 5.53 -22.18 -3.40
C ASP A 223 5.66 -23.67 -3.79
N GLN A 224 4.70 -24.50 -3.39
CA GLN A 224 4.63 -25.91 -3.75
C GLN A 224 4.20 -26.12 -5.21
N ASP A 225 3.33 -25.25 -5.72
CA ASP A 225 2.83 -25.31 -7.10
C ASP A 225 3.96 -25.04 -8.09
N LEU A 226 4.92 -24.17 -7.71
CA LEU A 226 6.09 -23.84 -8.52
C LEU A 226 7.00 -25.04 -8.79
N ARG A 227 6.90 -26.12 -8.01
CA ARG A 227 7.66 -27.36 -8.20
C ARG A 227 6.96 -28.34 -9.16
N GLN A 228 5.70 -28.10 -9.49
CA GLN A 228 4.87 -29.01 -10.27
C GLN A 228 4.65 -28.44 -11.67
N GLU A 229 5.35 -28.98 -12.66
CA GLU A 229 5.31 -28.47 -14.04
C GLU A 229 3.87 -28.43 -14.62
N ALA A 230 3.05 -29.44 -14.29
CA ALA A 230 1.65 -29.49 -14.72
C ALA A 230 0.83 -28.31 -14.16
N VAL A 231 0.96 -28.02 -12.86
CA VAL A 231 0.25 -26.91 -12.20
C VAL A 231 0.72 -25.57 -12.77
N LEU A 232 2.03 -25.42 -12.98
CA LEU A 232 2.58 -24.20 -13.58
C LEU A 232 2.05 -23.97 -15.00
N LYS A 233 1.95 -25.02 -15.84
CA LYS A 233 1.39 -24.91 -17.20
C LYS A 233 -0.08 -24.48 -17.17
N GLU A 234 -0.89 -25.06 -16.29
CA GLU A 234 -2.29 -24.67 -16.16
C GLU A 234 -2.45 -23.24 -15.62
N ALA A 235 -1.60 -22.83 -14.67
CA ALA A 235 -1.57 -21.46 -14.18
C ALA A 235 -1.22 -20.47 -15.30
N LEU A 236 -0.22 -20.77 -16.12
CA LEU A 236 0.14 -19.92 -17.25
C LEU A 236 -1.00 -19.79 -18.27
N LYS A 237 -1.72 -20.87 -18.58
CA LYS A 237 -2.91 -20.81 -19.43
C LYS A 237 -3.99 -19.93 -18.80
N LEU A 238 -4.26 -20.09 -17.50
CA LEU A 238 -5.22 -19.26 -16.79
C LEU A 238 -4.85 -17.77 -16.88
N LEU A 239 -3.58 -17.43 -16.66
CA LEU A 239 -3.10 -16.06 -16.73
C LEU A 239 -3.20 -15.48 -18.15
N ASP A 240 -2.85 -16.27 -19.17
CA ASP A 240 -2.95 -15.87 -20.59
C ASP A 240 -4.40 -15.61 -21.02
N HIS A 241 -5.34 -16.40 -20.51
CA HIS A 241 -6.78 -16.18 -20.73
C HIS A 241 -7.39 -15.05 -19.89
N THR A 242 -6.82 -14.77 -18.71
CA THR A 242 -7.39 -13.78 -17.79
C THR A 242 -6.96 -12.37 -18.14
N PHE A 243 -5.68 -12.14 -18.41
CA PHE A 243 -5.14 -10.79 -18.57
C PHE A 243 -5.14 -10.34 -20.03
N HIS A 244 -5.79 -9.19 -20.28
CA HIS A 244 -5.78 -8.52 -21.57
C HIS A 244 -4.44 -7.81 -21.82
N LEU A 245 -3.80 -7.37 -20.74
CA LEU A 245 -2.50 -6.71 -20.76
C LEU A 245 -1.63 -7.12 -19.57
N VAL A 246 -0.44 -7.65 -19.88
CA VAL A 246 0.64 -7.84 -18.92
C VAL A 246 1.75 -6.82 -19.20
N MET A 247 1.94 -5.89 -18.27
CA MET A 247 3.02 -4.92 -18.30
C MET A 247 4.31 -5.53 -17.78
N VAL A 248 5.47 -5.13 -18.31
CA VAL A 248 6.78 -5.51 -17.77
C VAL A 248 7.55 -4.28 -17.32
N SER A 249 8.02 -4.27 -16.07
CA SER A 249 8.78 -3.20 -15.44
C SER A 249 10.28 -3.50 -15.42
N GLY A 250 11.11 -2.49 -15.70
CA GLY A 250 12.53 -2.50 -15.34
C GLY A 250 13.50 -3.25 -16.27
N ARG A 251 13.29 -3.25 -17.60
CA ARG A 251 14.36 -3.70 -18.52
C ARG A 251 15.52 -2.70 -18.52
N ARG A 252 16.76 -3.18 -18.34
CA ARG A 252 18.02 -2.41 -18.32
C ARG A 252 18.49 -1.97 -19.72
N THR A 253 17.60 -1.42 -20.54
CA THR A 253 17.97 -0.71 -21.76
C THR A 253 17.33 0.67 -21.71
N GLN A 254 18.06 1.62 -21.10
CA GLN A 254 17.90 3.08 -21.18
C GLN A 254 16.46 3.58 -21.35
N SER A 255 15.62 3.39 -20.32
CA SER A 255 14.39 4.15 -19.96
C SER A 255 13.48 3.26 -19.09
N PRO A 256 12.65 3.81 -18.18
CA PRO A 256 11.54 3.06 -17.57
C PRO A 256 10.45 2.80 -18.62
N ALA A 257 10.71 1.91 -19.57
CA ALA A 257 9.72 1.49 -20.56
C ALA A 257 8.82 0.41 -19.95
N VAL A 258 7.51 0.68 -19.93
CA VAL A 258 6.49 -0.34 -19.67
C VAL A 258 6.26 -1.09 -20.99
N LEU A 259 6.68 -2.35 -21.07
CA LEU A 259 6.40 -3.19 -22.24
C LEU A 259 4.97 -3.71 -22.18
N CYS A 260 4.21 -3.47 -23.23
CA CYS A 260 2.82 -3.87 -23.38
C CYS A 260 2.75 -5.16 -24.22
N LYS A 261 2.32 -6.28 -23.63
CA LYS A 261 1.87 -7.46 -24.41
C LYS A 261 0.35 -7.52 -24.33
N THR A 262 -0.32 -7.14 -25.41
CA THR A 262 -1.77 -7.31 -25.56
C THR A 262 -2.06 -8.68 -26.15
N SER A 263 -2.86 -9.51 -25.48
CA SER A 263 -3.46 -10.69 -26.10
C SER A 263 -4.70 -10.23 -26.86
N SER A 264 -4.58 -10.00 -28.16
CA SER A 264 -5.75 -9.96 -29.04
C SER A 264 -5.87 -11.31 -29.70
N ALA A 265 -7.06 -11.92 -29.66
CA ALA A 265 -7.37 -13.14 -30.38
C ALA A 265 -7.07 -12.91 -31.87
N GLY A 266 -5.93 -13.40 -32.35
CA GLY A 266 -5.53 -13.39 -33.76
C GLY A 266 -4.32 -12.54 -34.16
N ALA A 267 -3.79 -11.65 -33.31
CA ALA A 267 -2.57 -10.91 -33.66
C ALA A 267 -1.77 -10.47 -32.43
N THR A 268 -0.54 -10.98 -32.32
CA THR A 268 0.46 -10.50 -31.36
C THR A 268 1.00 -9.17 -31.87
N ARG A 269 0.52 -8.04 -31.32
CA ARG A 269 1.10 -6.72 -31.60
C ARG A 269 1.73 -6.19 -30.33
N THR A 270 3.06 -6.13 -30.30
CA THR A 270 3.82 -5.44 -29.25
C THR A 270 3.84 -3.97 -29.60
N SER A 271 3.27 -3.10 -28.76
CA SER A 271 3.36 -1.65 -28.92
C SER A 271 4.28 -1.05 -27.87
N TYR A 272 5.14 -0.12 -28.31
CA TYR A 272 6.06 0.63 -27.47
C TYR A 272 5.41 1.98 -27.14
N GLY A 273 5.23 2.29 -25.86
CA GLY A 273 4.93 3.64 -25.41
C GLY A 273 6.22 4.39 -25.13
N HIS A 274 6.66 5.25 -26.06
CA HIS A 274 7.77 6.17 -25.82
C HIS A 274 7.21 7.45 -25.19
N VAL A 275 7.67 7.81 -23.99
CA VAL A 275 7.52 9.17 -23.48
C VAL A 275 8.76 9.92 -23.96
N GLU A 276 8.63 10.69 -25.03
CA GLU A 276 9.68 11.64 -25.42
C GLU A 276 9.62 12.84 -24.46
N GLU A 277 10.71 13.09 -23.74
CA GLU A 277 10.91 14.39 -23.11
C GLU A 277 11.07 15.46 -24.21
N PRO A 278 10.35 16.61 -24.13
CA PRO A 278 10.57 17.68 -25.07
C PRO A 278 11.96 18.28 -24.85
N VAL A 279 12.85 18.05 -25.80
CA VAL A 279 14.13 18.76 -25.93
C VAL A 279 13.83 20.26 -26.04
N ARG A 280 14.15 21.03 -25.00
CA ARG A 280 14.24 22.50 -25.10
C ARG A 280 15.33 22.83 -26.11
N LYS A 281 14.93 23.23 -27.32
CA LYS A 281 15.80 23.98 -28.23
C LYS A 281 15.85 25.42 -27.72
N ASP A 282 16.87 25.74 -26.94
CA ASP A 282 17.23 27.14 -26.70
C ASP A 282 17.73 27.74 -28.02
N ARG A 283 16.83 28.49 -28.66
CA ARG A 283 17.12 29.33 -29.82
C ARG A 283 17.63 30.67 -29.27
N VAL A 284 18.95 30.81 -29.13
CA VAL A 284 19.59 32.11 -28.94
C VAL A 284 19.95 32.67 -30.32
N HIS A 285 19.12 33.60 -30.80
CA HIS A 285 19.51 34.60 -31.77
C HIS A 285 19.34 35.97 -31.11
N ARG A 286 20.45 36.54 -30.65
CA ARG A 286 20.91 37.92 -30.89
C ARG A 286 22.29 38.08 -30.26
#